data_AF-A0A7X9BCA4-F1
#
_entry.id   AF-A0A7X9BCA4-F1
#
_cell.length_a   1.000
_cell.length_b   1.000
_cell.length_c   1.000
_cell.angle_alpha   90.00
_cell.angle_beta   90.00
_cell.angle_gamma   90.00
#
_symmetry.space_group_name_H-M   'P 1'
#
loop_
_entity.id
_entity.type
_entity.pdbx_description
1 polymer ?
#
loop_
_entity_poly.entity_id
_entity_poly.type
_entity_poly.pdbx_seq_one_letter_code
_entity_poly.pdbx_strand_id
1 'polypeptide(L)' 'MENKGEVIIYETEDGLTKIDIKLEDENIWLNQEQLVLLFQSSKSNVSEHIKNIFNEGELIESS' A
#
# COMPACT_ATOMS: atom_id res chain seq x y z
N MET A 1 24.26 9.24 0.04
CA MET A 1 24.10 8.16 1.03
C MET A 1 22.96 7.32 0.52
N GLU A 2 23.21 6.04 0.20
CA GLU A 2 22.14 5.13 -0.27
C GLU A 2 21.15 4.89 0.88
N ASN A 3 19.95 5.45 0.78
CA ASN A 3 18.80 5.01 1.57
C ASN A 3 18.42 3.62 1.05
N LYS A 4 19.06 2.58 1.60
CA LYS A 4 18.59 1.20 1.43
C LYS A 4 17.25 1.14 2.15
N GLY A 5 16.17 1.32 1.38
CA GLY A 5 14.79 1.38 1.87
C GLY A 5 14.58 0.36 2.99
N GLU A 6 14.11 0.87 4.12
CA GLU A 6 13.93 0.05 5.32
C GLU A 6 12.74 -0.88 5.05
N VAL A 7 13.00 -2.19 5.10
CA VAL A 7 11.95 -3.19 4.92
C VAL A 7 11.37 -3.50 6.29
N ILE A 8 10.14 -3.06 6.52
CA ILE A 8 9.39 -3.42 7.73
C ILE A 8 8.47 -4.58 7.41
N ILE A 9 8.44 -5.57 8.30
CA ILE A 9 7.50 -6.68 8.25
C ILE A 9 6.30 -6.30 9.11
N TYR A 10 5.17 -6.01 8.47
CA TYR A 10 3.90 -5.86 9.16
C TYR A 10 3.21 -7.21 9.28
N GLU A 11 2.79 -7.54 10.49
CA GLU A 11 1.97 -8.72 10.79
C GLU A 11 0.51 -8.29 10.85
N THR A 12 -0.34 -8.94 10.06
CA THR A 12 -1.79 -8.72 10.11
C THR A 12 -2.36 -9.13 11.46
N GLU A 13 -3.52 -8.58 11.86
CA GLU A 13 -4.12 -8.86 13.18
C GLU A 13 -4.38 -10.35 13.45
N ASP A 14 -4.48 -11.16 12.40
CA ASP A 14 -4.63 -12.62 12.49
C ASP A 14 -3.30 -13.37 12.75
N GLY A 15 -2.17 -12.68 12.73
CA GLY A 15 -0.82 -13.24 12.96
C GLY A 15 -0.27 -14.07 11.79
N LEU A 16 -1.01 -14.17 10.68
CA LEU A 16 -0.71 -15.13 9.62
C LEU A 16 0.06 -14.52 8.45
N THR A 17 -0.13 -13.22 8.19
CA THR A 17 0.41 -12.59 6.99
C THR A 17 1.51 -11.59 7.35
N LYS A 18 2.70 -11.85 6.80
CA LYS A 18 3.85 -10.93 6.84
C LYS A 18 3.88 -10.12 5.55
N ILE A 19 3.78 -8.80 5.68
CA ILE A 19 3.82 -7.89 4.54
C ILE A 19 5.14 -7.14 4.59
N ASP A 20 5.98 -7.36 3.58
CA ASP A 20 7.24 -6.63 3.39
C ASP A 20 6.94 -5.24 2.78
N ILE A 21 7.02 -4.19 3.60
CA ILE A 21 6.81 -2.82 3.14
C ILE A 21 8.14 -2.10 2.93
N LYS A 22 8.20 -1.23 1.92
CA LYS A 22 9.35 -0.32 1.75
C LYS A 22 8.99 1.02 2.38
N LEU A 23 9.78 1.47 3.35
CA LEU A 23 9.74 2.84 3.85
C LEU A 23 10.77 3.71 3.15
N GLU A 24 10.29 4.84 2.64
CA GLU A 24 11.10 5.84 1.95
C GLU A 24 10.50 7.22 2.19
N ASP A 25 11.31 8.15 2.70
CA ASP A 25 10.91 9.54 2.98
C ASP A 25 9.62 9.65 3.81
N GLU A 26 9.52 8.84 4.87
CA GLU A 26 8.34 8.72 5.75
C GLU A 26 7.06 8.20 5.05
N ASN A 27 7.16 7.80 3.77
CA ASN A 27 6.07 7.18 3.03
C ASN A 27 6.19 5.66 3.03
N ILE A 28 5.04 5.00 3.11
CA ILE A 28 4.92 3.54 2.99
C ILE A 28 4.54 3.20 1.55
N TRP A 29 5.39 2.40 0.91
CA TRP A 29 5.12 1.90 -0.43
C TRP A 29 4.59 0.47 -0.37
N LEU A 30 3.39 0.31 -0.91
CA LEU A 30 2.66 -0.96 -1.00
C LEU A 30 2.19 -1.16 -2.44
N ASN A 31 2.23 -2.40 -2.92
CA ASN A 31 1.52 -2.78 -4.13
C ASN A 31 0.05 -3.17 -3.83
N GLN A 32 -0.77 -3.31 -4.86
CA GLN A 32 -2.19 -3.63 -4.69
C GLN A 32 -2.44 -4.97 -3.99
N GLU A 33 -1.59 -5.98 -4.19
CA GLU A 33 -1.75 -7.29 -3.54
C GLU A 33 -1.49 -7.18 -2.04
N GLN A 34 -0.49 -6.39 -1.66
CA GLN A 34 -0.20 -6.11 -0.25
C GLN A 34 -1.33 -5.30 0.41
N LEU A 35 -1.94 -4.35 -0.28
CA LEU A 35 -3.13 -3.64 0.20
C LEU A 35 -4.32 -4.58 0.41
N VAL A 36 -4.55 -5.51 -0.53
CA VAL A 36 -5.58 -6.53 -0.43
C VAL A 36 -5.40 -7.38 0.83
N LEU A 37 -4.17 -7.82 1.09
CA LEU A 37 -3.83 -8.59 2.28
C LEU A 37 -3.97 -7.77 3.57
N LEU A 38 -3.44 -6.55 3.59
CA LEU A 38 -3.45 -5.67 4.76
C LEU A 38 -4.88 -5.32 5.19
N PHE A 39 -5.74 -4.98 4.25
CA PHE A 39 -7.12 -4.56 4.52
C PHE A 39 -8.13 -5.70 4.42
N GLN A 40 -7.68 -6.95 4.23
CA GLN A 40 -8.52 -8.13 4.02
C GLN A 40 -9.64 -7.86 2.99
N SER A 41 -9.29 -7.20 1.90
CA SER A 41 -10.24 -6.70 0.89
C SER A 41 -10.15 -7.53 -0.40
N SER A 42 -10.74 -7.03 -1.49
CA SER A 42 -10.60 -7.62 -2.83
C SER A 42 -9.79 -6.71 -3.75
N LYS A 43 -9.11 -7.29 -4.74
CA LYS A 43 -8.38 -6.52 -5.76
C LYS A 43 -9.29 -5.54 -6.50
N SER A 44 -10.54 -5.93 -6.74
CA SER A 44 -11.56 -5.09 -7.37
C SER A 44 -11.87 -3.87 -6.51
N ASN A 45 -12.10 -4.06 -5.20
CA ASN A 45 -12.39 -2.97 -4.27
C ASN A 45 -11.20 -2.01 -4.18
N VAL A 46 -9.98 -2.54 -4.04
CA VAL A 46 -8.75 -1.71 -4.01
C VAL A 46 -8.62 -0.89 -5.29
N SER A 47 -8.85 -1.51 -6.46
CA SER A 47 -8.80 -0.80 -7.75
C SER A 47 -9.88 0.28 -7.88
N GLU A 48 -11.08 0.02 -7.35
CA GLU A 48 -12.18 0.99 -7.32
C GLU A 48 -11.85 2.19 -6.44
N HIS A 49 -11.33 1.96 -5.22
CA HIS A 49 -10.89 3.04 -4.34
C HIS A 49 -9.79 3.89 -4.96
N ILE A 50 -8.78 3.27 -5.59
CA ILE A 50 -7.72 4.02 -6.30
C ILE A 50 -8.32 4.91 -7.40
N LYS A 51 -9.27 4.40 -8.18
CA LYS A 51 -9.96 5.21 -9.21
C LYS A 51 -10.76 6.36 -8.59
N ASN A 52 -11.45 6.11 -7.49
CA ASN A 52 -12.25 7.14 -6.83
C ASN A 52 -11.38 8.29 -6.30
N ILE A 53 -10.20 8.00 -5.73
CA ILE A 53 -9.22 9.02 -5.31
C ILE A 53 -8.89 9.98 -6.46
N PHE A 54 -8.64 9.47 -7.67
CA PHE A 54 -8.38 10.30 -8.85
C PHE A 54 -9.64 11.04 -9.34
N ASN A 55 -10.80 10.37 -9.36
CA ASN A 55 -12.06 10.98 -9.80
C ASN A 55 -12.52 12.12 -8.88
N GLU A 56 -12.26 12.01 -7.58
CA GLU A 56 -12.57 13.02 -6.57
C GLU A 56 -11.53 14.14 -6.55
N GLY A 57 -10.43 13.98 -7.29
CA GLY A 57 -9.34 14.97 -7.37
C GLY A 57 -8.48 15.04 -6.11
N GLU A 58 -8.54 14.01 -5.24
CA GLU A 58 -7.67 13.90 -4.07
C GLU A 58 -6.20 13.70 -4.49
N LEU A 59 -5.99 13.05 -5.63
CA LEU A 59 -4.69 12.88 -6.25
C LEU A 59 -4.78 13.16 -7.75
N ILE A 60 -3.68 13.65 -8.33
CA ILE A 60 -3.57 13.90 -9.77
C ILE A 60 -2.73 12.77 -10.38
N GLU A 61 -3.27 12.14 -11.43
CA GLU A 61 -2.68 10.98 -12.13
C GLU A 61 -1.29 11.25 -12.75
N SER A 62 -0.85 12.51 -12.78
CA SER A 62 0.40 12.97 -13.38
C SER A 62 1.52 13.32 -12.38
N SER A 63 1.44 12.83 -11.14
CA SER A 63 2.42 13.09 -10.07
C SER A 63 3.58 12.10 -10.07
#